data_AF-A0A7V6E000-F1
#
_entry.id   AF-A0A7V6E000-F1
#
_cell.length_a   1.000
_cell.length_b   1.000
_cell.length_c   1.000
_cell.angle_alpha   90.00
_cell.angle_beta   90.00
_cell.angle_gamma   90.00
#
_symmetry.space_group_name_H-M   'P 1'
#
loop_
_entity.id
_entity.type
_entity.pdbx_description
1 polymer ?
#
loop_
_entity_poly.entity_id
_entity_poly.type
_entity_poly.pdbx_seq_one_letter_code
_entity_poly.pdbx_strand_id
1 'polypeptide(L)'
;MKKILATLLIAAVAVLTVGCLSFAEKQYTWQIQPDGSGKGTIVYRNIFSSGNTDDDYTADDFVQLINDYLEGETLENETPGMRNVKKKLFVEDGFLCGEVTFEFAHFNEVGFYQYKGKGPMMFYLSNSSETFINSSGDWAGEDFPIVFWPEGTKEFNVVTTMGDPYEEGAVSLIPLYEHWEKTGELPDVEEY
;
A
#
# COMPACT_ATOMS: atom_id res chain seq x y z
N MET A 1 1.08 -31.99 -29.84
CA MET A 1 2.08 -31.17 -29.12
C MET A 1 1.77 -29.66 -29.16
N LYS A 2 1.43 -29.05 -30.31
CA LYS A 2 1.08 -27.61 -30.38
C LYS A 2 -0.17 -27.18 -29.58
N LYS A 3 -1.15 -28.08 -29.37
CA LYS A 3 -2.39 -27.77 -28.62
C LYS A 3 -2.21 -27.78 -27.09
N ILE A 4 -1.26 -28.57 -26.56
CA ILE A 4 -0.99 -28.64 -25.11
C ILE A 4 -0.16 -27.43 -24.66
N LEU A 5 0.72 -26.92 -25.54
CA LEU A 5 1.51 -25.71 -25.29
C LEU A 5 0.64 -24.45 -25.23
N ALA A 6 -0.45 -24.40 -26.01
CA ALA A 6 -1.39 -23.28 -26.03
C ALA A 6 -2.26 -23.22 -24.77
N THR A 7 -2.65 -24.37 -24.20
CA THR A 7 -3.45 -24.43 -22.96
C THR A 7 -2.62 -24.03 -21.73
N LEU A 8 -1.34 -24.41 -21.67
CA LEU A 8 -0.43 -23.99 -20.60
C LEU A 8 -0.11 -22.48 -20.65
N LEU A 9 -0.11 -21.87 -21.84
CA LEU A 9 0.13 -20.44 -22.00
C LEU A 9 -1.09 -19.59 -21.60
N ILE A 10 -2.31 -20.12 -21.78
CA ILE A 10 -3.56 -19.43 -21.39
C ILE A 10 -3.76 -19.49 -19.87
N ALA A 11 -3.42 -20.62 -19.23
CA ALA A 11 -3.44 -20.72 -17.76
C ALA A 11 -2.39 -19.82 -17.09
N ALA A 12 -1.25 -19.56 -17.74
CA ALA A 12 -0.22 -18.67 -17.21
C ALA A 12 -0.53 -17.17 -17.37
N VAL A 13 -1.50 -16.80 -18.21
CA VAL A 13 -1.88 -15.39 -18.46
C VAL A 13 -3.08 -14.98 -17.59
N ALA A 14 -3.85 -15.93 -17.05
CA ALA A 14 -4.99 -15.66 -16.17
C ALA A 14 -4.60 -15.24 -14.73
N VAL A 15 -3.33 -15.38 -14.34
CA VAL A 15 -2.85 -15.06 -12.97
C VAL A 15 -2.33 -13.61 -12.86
N LEU A 16 -2.69 -12.72 -13.79
CA LEU A 16 -2.11 -11.36 -13.85
C LEU A 16 -3.07 -10.24 -13.42
N THR A 17 -4.26 -10.57 -12.89
CA THR A 17 -5.14 -9.58 -12.26
C THR A 17 -4.96 -9.62 -10.74
N VAL A 18 -3.75 -9.29 -10.29
CA VAL A 18 -3.50 -8.98 -8.87
C VAL A 18 -4.17 -7.64 -8.64
N GLY A 19 -5.34 -7.64 -7.99
CA GLY A 19 -5.97 -6.40 -7.53
C GLY A 19 -4.97 -5.62 -6.66
N CYS A 20 -4.87 -4.31 -6.85
CA CYS A 20 -4.14 -3.50 -5.90
C CYS A 20 -4.94 -3.46 -4.60
N LEU A 21 -4.25 -3.50 -3.45
CA LEU A 21 -4.86 -3.31 -2.15
C LEU A 21 -5.73 -2.04 -2.12
N SER A 22 -7.02 -2.18 -1.85
CA SER A 22 -7.96 -1.06 -1.77
C SER A 22 -8.06 -0.51 -0.35
N PHE A 23 -7.94 0.81 -0.20
CA PHE A 23 -7.96 1.51 1.09
C PHE A 23 -8.48 2.94 0.92
N ALA A 24 -9.05 3.51 1.99
CA ALA A 24 -9.60 4.88 1.93
C ALA A 24 -8.49 5.93 2.07
N GLU A 25 -7.63 5.77 3.07
CA GLU A 25 -6.51 6.68 3.33
C GLU A 25 -5.21 5.91 3.56
N LYS A 26 -4.11 6.53 3.16
CA LYS A 26 -2.76 6.01 3.42
C LYS A 26 -1.89 7.12 3.97
N GLN A 27 -1.35 6.85 5.15
CA GLN A 27 -0.47 7.77 5.83
C GLN A 27 0.95 7.22 5.80
N TYR A 28 1.87 8.04 5.28
CA TYR A 28 3.29 7.78 5.31
C TYR A 28 3.95 8.64 6.38
N THR A 29 4.86 8.04 7.15
CA THR A 29 5.68 8.74 8.12
C THR A 29 7.11 8.25 8.01
N TRP A 30 8.07 9.16 7.87
CA TRP A 30 9.49 8.82 7.84
C TRP A 30 10.28 9.61 8.86
N GLN A 31 11.29 8.96 9.42
CA GLN A 31 12.33 9.58 10.24
C GLN A 31 13.68 9.36 9.56
N ILE A 32 14.30 10.44 9.07
CA ILE A 32 15.58 10.39 8.35
C ILE A 32 16.71 10.91 9.26
N GLN A 33 17.77 10.12 9.36
CA GLN A 33 18.99 10.44 10.10
C GLN A 33 19.95 11.28 9.25
N PRO A 34 20.93 11.97 9.86
CA PRO A 34 21.90 12.80 9.12
C PRO A 34 22.76 12.05 8.10
N ASP A 35 22.94 10.73 8.26
CA ASP A 35 23.65 9.88 7.30
C ASP A 35 22.78 9.42 6.12
N GLY A 36 21.50 9.80 6.13
CA GLY A 36 20.50 9.48 5.12
C GLY A 36 19.76 8.16 5.35
N SER A 37 20.12 7.38 6.36
CA SER A 37 19.37 6.18 6.77
C SER A 37 18.13 6.56 7.58
N GLY A 38 17.24 5.61 7.84
CA GLY A 38 16.06 5.93 8.63
C GLY A 38 15.04 4.82 8.80
N LYS A 39 13.88 5.23 9.29
CA LYS A 39 12.71 4.38 9.52
C LYS A 39 11.49 4.96 8.83
N GLY A 40 10.65 4.08 8.31
CA GLY A 40 9.37 4.44 7.73
C GLY A 40 8.23 3.67 8.38
N THR A 41 7.07 4.30 8.42
CA THR A 41 5.79 3.71 8.80
C THR A 41 4.77 4.07 7.72
N ILE A 42 4.03 3.09 7.23
CA ILE A 42 2.86 3.27 6.38
C ILE A 42 1.65 2.74 7.14
N VAL A 43 0.60 3.54 7.23
CA VAL A 43 -0.70 3.12 7.79
C VAL A 43 -1.73 3.21 6.69
N TYR A 44 -2.34 2.07 6.38
CA TYR A 44 -3.53 1.95 5.54
C TYR A 44 -4.75 2.02 6.44
N ARG A 45 -5.65 2.99 6.22
CA ARG A 45 -6.91 3.13 6.96
C ARG A 45 -8.07 2.72 6.08
N ASN A 46 -8.99 1.96 6.68
CA ASN A 46 -10.17 1.43 6.02
C ASN A 46 -9.80 0.64 4.75
N ILE A 47 -9.23 -0.54 4.94
CA ILE A 47 -9.00 -1.54 3.90
C ILE A 47 -10.32 -2.24 3.61
N PHE A 48 -10.71 -2.32 2.34
CA PHE A 48 -12.00 -2.84 1.90
C PHE A 48 -11.87 -3.64 0.59
N SER A 49 -12.90 -4.40 0.25
CA SER A 49 -13.09 -4.97 -1.08
C SER A 49 -13.88 -4.00 -1.96
N SER A 50 -13.38 -3.72 -3.16
CA SER A 50 -14.11 -2.92 -4.16
C SER A 50 -15.19 -3.80 -4.80
N GLY A 51 -16.36 -3.87 -4.18
CA GLY A 51 -17.48 -4.64 -4.70
C GLY A 51 -18.03 -4.00 -5.98
N ASN A 52 -17.56 -4.44 -7.15
CA ASN A 52 -18.28 -4.13 -8.39
C ASN A 52 -19.63 -4.86 -8.35
N THR A 53 -20.69 -4.18 -8.80
CA THR A 53 -22.09 -4.57 -8.59
C THR A 53 -22.51 -5.93 -9.17
N ASP A 54 -21.65 -6.57 -9.95
CA ASP A 54 -21.97 -7.75 -10.74
C ASP A 54 -21.34 -9.04 -10.18
N ASP A 55 -20.23 -8.97 -9.42
CA ASP A 55 -19.50 -10.13 -8.86
C ASP A 55 -18.91 -9.82 -7.46
N ASP A 56 -18.97 -10.78 -6.53
CA ASP A 56 -18.47 -10.62 -5.15
C ASP A 56 -17.04 -11.17 -4.98
N TYR A 57 -16.06 -10.29 -5.08
CA TYR A 57 -14.64 -10.63 -4.91
C TYR A 57 -14.15 -10.48 -3.45
N THR A 58 -15.05 -10.35 -2.47
CA THR A 58 -14.66 -10.07 -1.08
C THR A 58 -13.76 -11.16 -0.49
N ALA A 59 -14.02 -12.43 -0.82
CA ALA A 59 -13.21 -13.56 -0.38
C ALA A 59 -11.81 -13.53 -1.02
N ASP A 60 -11.74 -13.33 -2.33
CA ASP A 60 -10.49 -13.23 -3.09
C ASP A 60 -9.61 -12.06 -2.61
N ASP A 61 -10.21 -10.87 -2.45
CA ASP A 61 -9.52 -9.67 -1.97
C ASP A 61 -8.96 -9.88 -0.55
N PHE A 62 -9.70 -10.58 0.31
CA PHE A 62 -9.21 -10.90 1.66
C PHE A 62 -8.08 -11.93 1.64
N VAL A 63 -8.21 -12.98 0.83
CA VAL A 63 -7.14 -13.98 0.66
C VAL A 63 -5.87 -13.33 0.13
N GLN A 64 -6.01 -12.39 -0.82
CA GLN A 64 -4.91 -11.61 -1.35
C GLN A 64 -4.26 -10.71 -0.29
N LEU A 65 -5.07 -9.99 0.49
CA LEU A 65 -4.58 -9.17 1.61
C LEU A 65 -3.71 -9.99 2.56
N ILE A 66 -4.14 -11.21 2.91
CA ILE A 66 -3.36 -12.06 3.81
C ILE A 66 -2.12 -12.62 3.10
N ASN A 67 -2.28 -13.31 1.98
CA ASN A 67 -1.20 -14.08 1.35
C ASN A 67 -0.13 -13.21 0.69
N ASP A 68 -0.54 -12.14 0.01
CA ASP A 68 0.38 -11.35 -0.82
C ASP A 68 0.94 -10.16 -0.03
N TYR A 69 0.08 -9.49 0.75
CA TYR A 69 0.44 -8.26 1.44
C TYR A 69 0.93 -8.52 2.87
N LEU A 70 0.15 -9.21 3.71
CA LEU A 70 0.48 -9.40 5.13
C LEU A 70 1.59 -10.45 5.34
N GLU A 71 1.46 -11.62 4.72
CA GLU A 71 2.41 -12.74 4.84
C GLU A 71 3.43 -12.78 3.68
N GLY A 72 3.05 -12.24 2.52
CA GLY A 72 3.87 -12.21 1.32
C GLY A 72 4.86 -11.06 1.26
N GLU A 73 5.43 -10.84 0.07
CA GLU A 73 6.52 -9.89 -0.18
C GLU A 73 6.11 -8.73 -1.12
N THR A 74 4.81 -8.53 -1.38
CA THR A 74 4.34 -7.54 -2.36
C THR A 74 4.88 -6.13 -2.06
N LEU A 75 4.84 -5.69 -0.80
CA LEU A 75 5.32 -4.36 -0.40
C LEU A 75 6.84 -4.21 -0.58
N GLU A 76 7.59 -5.26 -0.25
CA GLU A 76 9.04 -5.33 -0.41
C GLU A 76 9.45 -5.31 -1.88
N ASN A 77 8.69 -5.98 -2.73
CA ASN A 77 8.90 -6.00 -4.17
C ASN A 77 8.55 -4.66 -4.83
N GLU A 78 7.50 -3.99 -4.37
CA GLU A 78 7.10 -2.64 -4.81
C GLU A 78 8.10 -1.57 -4.37
N THR A 79 8.72 -1.73 -3.19
CA THR A 79 9.74 -0.80 -2.67
C THR A 79 11.00 -1.56 -2.22
N PRO A 80 11.91 -1.92 -3.15
CA PRO A 80 13.10 -2.72 -2.86
C PRO A 80 14.08 -2.11 -1.83
N GLY A 81 13.91 -0.83 -1.50
CA GLY A 81 14.65 -0.12 -0.48
C GLY A 81 14.30 -0.51 0.97
N MET A 82 13.14 -1.11 1.18
CA MET A 82 12.66 -1.47 2.52
C MET A 82 13.43 -2.67 3.08
N ARG A 83 13.79 -2.58 4.36
CA ARG A 83 14.47 -3.64 5.13
C ARG A 83 13.79 -3.81 6.47
N ASN A 84 13.97 -4.99 7.08
CA ASN A 84 13.41 -5.29 8.40
C ASN A 84 11.90 -4.99 8.49
N VAL A 85 11.16 -5.32 7.42
CA VAL A 85 9.74 -5.01 7.29
C VAL A 85 8.93 -5.79 8.32
N LYS A 86 8.02 -5.10 9.00
CA LYS A 86 7.04 -5.69 9.90
C LYS A 86 5.66 -5.19 9.51
N LYS A 87 4.70 -6.10 9.51
CA LYS A 87 3.35 -5.87 9.03
C LYS A 87 2.37 -6.33 10.10
N LYS A 88 1.27 -5.60 10.28
CA LYS A 88 0.17 -6.02 11.15
C LYS A 88 -1.15 -5.47 10.61
N LEU A 89 -2.22 -6.23 10.82
CA LEU A 89 -3.59 -5.76 10.69
C LEU A 89 -4.16 -5.46 12.08
N PHE A 90 -5.14 -4.58 12.15
CA PHE A 90 -5.87 -4.25 13.36
C PHE A 90 -7.18 -3.54 13.02
N VAL A 91 -8.14 -3.57 13.94
CA VAL A 91 -9.37 -2.77 13.83
C VAL A 91 -9.21 -1.49 14.64
N GLU A 92 -9.43 -0.34 14.01
CA GLU A 92 -9.45 0.98 14.66
C GLU A 92 -10.67 1.75 14.15
N ASP A 93 -11.42 2.38 15.05
CA ASP A 93 -12.62 3.19 14.75
C ASP A 93 -13.66 2.50 13.85
N GLY A 94 -13.75 1.16 13.94
CA GLY A 94 -14.70 0.37 13.15
C GLY A 94 -14.23 0.09 11.71
N PHE A 95 -12.96 0.30 11.41
CA PHE A 95 -12.34 0.03 10.11
C PHE A 95 -11.21 -0.99 10.24
N LEU A 96 -11.03 -1.84 9.23
CA LEU A 96 -9.84 -2.67 9.11
C LEU A 96 -8.68 -1.78 8.66
N CYS A 97 -7.58 -1.81 9.40
CA CYS A 97 -6.39 -1.03 9.15
C CYS A 97 -5.16 -1.95 9.04
N GLY A 98 -4.15 -1.46 8.33
CA GLY A 98 -2.86 -2.14 8.20
C GLY A 98 -1.73 -1.17 8.54
N GLU A 99 -0.71 -1.66 9.26
CA GLU A 99 0.51 -0.90 9.53
C GLU A 99 1.72 -1.69 9.03
N VAL A 100 2.60 -0.97 8.33
CA VAL A 100 3.88 -1.46 7.85
C VAL A 100 4.97 -0.59 8.45
N THR A 101 5.94 -1.19 9.12
CA THR A 101 7.16 -0.50 9.59
C THR A 101 8.38 -1.09 8.92
N PHE A 102 9.34 -0.26 8.57
CA PHE A 102 10.55 -0.67 7.87
C PHE A 102 11.73 0.26 8.15
N GLU A 103 12.91 -0.19 7.77
CA GLU A 103 14.16 0.56 7.80
C GLU A 103 14.71 0.71 6.37
N PHE A 104 15.51 1.74 6.13
CA PHE A 104 16.18 1.96 4.84
C PHE A 104 17.59 2.51 5.07
N ALA A 105 18.50 2.23 4.14
CA ALA A 105 19.89 2.67 4.27
C ALA A 105 20.11 4.07 3.70
N HIS A 106 19.37 4.41 2.66
CA HIS A 106 19.45 5.73 2.03
C HIS A 106 18.05 6.24 1.69
N PHE A 107 17.76 7.51 2.00
CA PHE A 107 16.43 8.10 1.79
C PHE A 107 15.94 8.04 0.33
N ASN A 108 16.86 7.98 -0.63
CA ASN A 108 16.52 7.83 -2.05
C ASN A 108 15.98 6.43 -2.41
N GLU A 109 16.23 5.43 -1.58
CA GLU A 109 15.64 4.08 -1.73
C GLU A 109 14.13 4.08 -1.42
N VAL A 110 13.64 5.13 -0.77
CA VAL A 110 12.23 5.27 -0.34
C VAL A 110 11.59 6.54 -0.92
N GLY A 111 12.04 6.96 -2.10
CA GLY A 111 11.38 8.00 -2.91
C GLY A 111 11.78 9.44 -2.60
N PHE A 112 12.67 9.68 -1.63
CA PHE A 112 13.16 11.03 -1.35
C PHE A 112 14.31 11.44 -2.25
N TYR A 113 14.39 12.74 -2.52
CA TYR A 113 15.45 13.32 -3.34
C TYR A 113 15.95 14.63 -2.74
N GLN A 114 17.25 14.89 -2.90
CA GLN A 114 17.87 16.16 -2.56
C GLN A 114 18.91 16.51 -3.62
N TYR A 115 18.81 17.71 -4.21
CA TYR A 115 19.68 18.12 -5.30
C TYR A 115 21.13 18.28 -4.80
N LYS A 116 22.02 17.38 -5.24
CA LYS A 116 23.44 17.36 -4.83
C LYS A 116 23.63 17.36 -3.31
N GLY A 117 22.70 16.75 -2.57
CA GLY A 117 22.74 16.65 -1.10
C GLY A 117 22.61 17.98 -0.37
N LYS A 118 21.95 18.99 -0.98
CA LYS A 118 21.73 20.32 -0.37
C LYS A 118 20.31 20.82 -0.63
N GLY A 119 19.85 21.72 0.23
CA GLY A 119 18.55 22.38 0.10
C GLY A 119 17.39 21.51 0.58
N PRO A 120 16.16 21.73 0.08
CA PRO A 120 14.98 21.05 0.58
C PRO A 120 15.02 19.56 0.26
N MET A 121 14.45 18.78 1.16
CA MET A 121 14.13 17.38 0.89
C MET A 121 12.85 17.33 0.06
N MET A 122 12.84 16.53 -1.00
CA MET A 122 11.73 16.41 -1.94
C MET A 122 11.21 14.98 -1.93
N PHE A 123 9.90 14.80 -1.95
CA PHE A 123 9.24 13.51 -2.13
C PHE A 123 8.27 13.60 -3.29
N TYR A 124 8.47 12.78 -4.31
CA TYR A 124 7.55 12.68 -5.46
C TYR A 124 6.46 11.66 -5.12
N LEU A 125 5.24 12.15 -4.94
CA LEU A 125 4.04 11.33 -4.98
C LEU A 125 3.84 10.96 -6.44
N SER A 126 4.11 9.69 -6.77
CA SER A 126 4.06 9.23 -8.16
C SER A 126 2.66 9.33 -8.76
N ASN A 127 2.50 8.90 -10.02
CA ASN A 127 1.18 8.71 -10.64
C ASN A 127 0.49 7.48 -10.02
N SER A 128 0.46 7.37 -8.69
CA SER A 128 -0.34 6.39 -7.99
C SER A 128 -1.82 6.70 -8.24
N SER A 129 -2.68 5.70 -8.05
CA SER A 129 -4.13 5.87 -7.92
C SER A 129 -4.53 6.68 -6.67
N GLU A 130 -3.56 7.25 -5.97
CA GLU A 130 -3.75 7.98 -4.72
C GLU A 130 -3.71 9.49 -4.99
N THR A 131 -4.62 10.24 -4.36
CA THR A 131 -4.67 11.70 -4.38
C THR A 131 -4.08 12.26 -3.08
N PHE A 132 -3.34 13.36 -3.17
CA PHE A 132 -2.78 14.06 -2.01
C PHE A 132 -3.88 14.68 -1.13
N ILE A 133 -3.79 14.49 0.18
CA ILE A 133 -4.63 15.19 1.17
C ILE A 133 -3.82 16.27 1.89
N ASN A 134 -2.72 15.87 2.54
CA ASN A 134 -1.94 16.76 3.40
C ASN A 134 -0.51 16.25 3.59
N SER A 135 0.38 17.12 4.07
CA SER A 135 1.71 16.76 4.54
C SER A 135 2.21 17.71 5.62
N SER A 136 3.33 17.36 6.26
CA SER A 136 4.07 18.30 7.10
C SER A 136 4.97 19.28 6.31
N GLY A 137 4.92 19.25 4.98
CA GLY A 137 5.72 20.07 4.07
C GLY A 137 4.87 20.91 3.13
N ASP A 138 5.52 21.53 2.16
CA ASP A 138 4.89 22.38 1.14
C ASP A 138 4.58 21.57 -0.12
N TRP A 139 3.28 21.45 -0.45
CA TRP A 139 2.81 20.80 -1.67
C TRP A 139 2.96 21.70 -2.90
N ALA A 140 3.61 21.22 -3.95
CA ALA A 140 3.82 22.00 -5.17
C ALA A 140 2.65 22.00 -6.16
N GLY A 141 1.62 21.18 -5.92
CA GLY A 141 0.42 21.10 -6.75
C GLY A 141 0.32 19.81 -7.56
N GLU A 142 -0.83 19.62 -8.20
CA GLU A 142 -1.17 18.37 -8.92
C GLU A 142 -0.35 18.17 -10.20
N ASP A 143 -0.01 19.25 -10.92
CA ASP A 143 0.83 19.18 -12.13
C ASP A 143 2.28 18.77 -11.82
N PHE A 144 2.69 18.94 -10.56
CA PHE A 144 4.03 18.63 -10.09
C PHE A 144 3.96 18.04 -8.69
N PRO A 145 3.56 16.74 -8.58
CA PRO A 145 3.15 16.14 -7.31
C PRO A 145 4.35 15.85 -6.39
N ILE A 146 4.97 16.93 -5.91
CA ILE A 146 6.13 16.91 -5.03
C ILE A 146 5.80 17.65 -3.76
N VAL A 147 6.14 17.03 -2.64
CA VAL A 147 6.18 17.68 -1.34
C VAL A 147 7.61 18.11 -1.03
N PHE A 148 7.76 19.36 -0.59
CA PHE A 148 9.04 19.95 -0.19
C PHE A 148 9.10 20.13 1.33
N TRP A 149 10.22 19.76 1.92
CA TRP A 149 10.51 20.10 3.32
C TRP A 149 11.79 20.92 3.43
N PRO A 150 11.85 21.89 4.35
CA PRO A 150 13.05 22.67 4.60
C PRO A 150 14.27 21.79 4.94
N GLU A 151 15.46 22.32 4.67
CA GLU A 151 16.71 21.67 5.03
C GLU A 151 16.79 21.47 6.56
N GLY A 152 17.21 20.28 6.99
CA GLY A 152 17.32 19.92 8.40
C GLY A 152 16.07 19.31 9.02
N THR A 153 14.96 19.20 8.28
CA THR A 153 13.79 18.40 8.67
C THR A 153 14.19 16.94 8.90
N LYS A 154 13.67 16.33 9.98
CA LYS A 154 13.96 14.95 10.37
C LYS A 154 12.75 14.03 10.31
N GLU A 155 11.56 14.60 10.38
CA GLU A 155 10.29 13.87 10.38
C GLU A 155 9.42 14.37 9.23
N PHE A 156 8.94 13.43 8.43
CA PHE A 156 8.22 13.68 7.20
C PHE A 156 6.90 12.95 7.26
N ASN A 157 5.79 13.63 6.98
CA ASN A 157 4.47 13.02 6.95
C ASN A 157 3.75 13.40 5.66
N VAL A 158 3.10 12.42 5.04
CA VAL A 158 2.25 12.59 3.86
C VAL A 158 1.00 11.73 4.06
N VAL A 159 -0.15 12.28 3.70
CA VAL A 159 -1.44 11.57 3.71
C VAL A 159 -2.03 11.62 2.31
N THR A 160 -2.45 10.46 1.82
CA THR A 160 -3.10 10.28 0.52
C THR A 160 -4.43 9.52 0.67
N THR A 161 -5.27 9.55 -0.36
CA THR A 161 -6.56 8.83 -0.42
C THR A 161 -6.81 8.25 -1.80
N MET A 162 -7.56 7.15 -1.89
CA MET A 162 -8.09 6.64 -3.16
C MET A 162 -9.50 7.15 -3.50
N GLY A 163 -10.11 7.98 -2.65
CA GLY A 163 -11.50 8.42 -2.78
C GLY A 163 -12.40 7.88 -1.66
N ASP A 164 -13.71 8.20 -1.74
CA ASP A 164 -14.69 7.65 -0.79
C ASP A 164 -15.09 6.22 -1.22
N PRO A 165 -14.73 5.20 -0.44
CA PRO A 165 -14.98 3.82 -0.83
C PRO A 165 -16.48 3.46 -0.86
N TYR A 166 -17.32 4.18 -0.12
CA TYR A 166 -18.74 3.88 -0.04
C TYR A 166 -19.53 4.39 -1.25
N GLU A 167 -19.00 5.37 -1.99
CA GLU A 167 -19.56 5.77 -3.28
C GLU A 167 -19.38 4.68 -4.35
N GLU A 168 -18.38 3.81 -4.17
CA GLU A 168 -18.01 2.73 -5.09
C GLU A 168 -18.54 1.35 -4.67
N GLY A 169 -19.38 1.28 -3.63
CA GLY A 169 -19.97 0.01 -3.18
C GLY A 169 -19.02 -0.86 -2.34
N ALA A 170 -18.04 -0.26 -1.65
CA ALA A 170 -17.07 -0.99 -0.85
C ALA A 170 -17.71 -1.91 0.21
N VAL A 171 -17.10 -3.10 0.36
CA VAL A 171 -17.47 -4.11 1.34
C VAL A 171 -16.39 -4.18 2.43
N SER A 172 -16.83 -4.16 3.69
CA SER A 172 -15.91 -4.27 4.83
C SER A 172 -15.31 -5.67 4.94
N LEU A 173 -13.99 -5.74 5.11
CA LEU A 173 -13.25 -6.98 5.33
C LEU A 173 -13.16 -7.40 6.81
N ILE A 174 -13.72 -6.60 7.74
CA ILE A 174 -13.65 -6.90 9.19
C ILE A 174 -14.21 -8.28 9.54
N PRO A 175 -15.37 -8.73 9.02
CA PRO A 175 -15.90 -10.05 9.38
C PRO A 175 -14.95 -11.20 9.02
N LEU A 176 -14.25 -11.09 7.89
CA LEU A 176 -13.26 -12.08 7.45
C LEU A 176 -11.99 -12.00 8.30
N TYR A 177 -11.52 -10.79 8.62
CA TYR A 177 -10.39 -10.57 9.51
C TYR A 177 -10.62 -11.17 10.90
N GLU A 178 -11.77 -10.90 11.53
CA GLU A 178 -12.10 -11.42 12.86
C GLU A 178 -12.21 -12.95 12.87
N HIS A 179 -12.73 -13.54 11.79
CA HIS A 179 -12.78 -14.98 11.62
C HIS A 179 -11.38 -15.58 11.53
N TRP A 180 -10.55 -15.04 10.65
CA TRP A 180 -9.16 -15.49 10.45
C TRP A 180 -8.31 -15.30 11.70
N GLU A 181 -8.40 -14.17 12.40
CA GLU A 181 -7.63 -13.91 13.62
C GLU A 181 -7.96 -14.93 14.73
N LYS A 182 -9.20 -15.42 14.78
CA LYS A 182 -9.65 -16.40 15.76
C LYS A 182 -9.29 -17.84 15.39
N THR A 183 -9.31 -18.18 14.11
CA THR A 183 -9.27 -19.58 13.63
C THR A 183 -7.99 -19.94 12.90
N GLY A 184 -7.32 -18.95 12.29
CA GLY A 184 -6.26 -19.13 11.31
C GLY A 184 -6.75 -19.60 9.93
N GLU A 185 -8.07 -19.66 9.70
CA GLU A 185 -8.68 -20.16 8.47
C GLU A 185 -8.99 -18.99 7.52
N LEU A 186 -8.61 -19.16 6.25
CA LEU A 186 -8.98 -18.25 5.16
C LEU A 186 -10.34 -18.67 4.58
N PRO A 187 -11.14 -17.73 4.03
CA PRO A 187 -12.38 -18.08 3.34
C PRO A 187 -12.09 -18.92 2.08
N ASP A 188 -13.05 -19.77 1.71
CA ASP A 188 -13.03 -20.44 0.41
C ASP A 188 -13.22 -19.38 -0.70
N VAL A 189 -12.39 -19.44 -1.74
CA VAL A 189 -12.51 -18.60 -2.93
C VAL A 189 -13.24 -19.37 -4.02
N GLU A 190 -14.22 -18.74 -4.66
CA GLU A 190 -14.93 -19.35 -5.78
C GLU A 190 -14.07 -19.27 -7.05
N GLU A 191 -13.93 -20.37 -7.79
CA GLU A 191 -13.34 -20.32 -9.14
C GLU A 191 -14.35 -19.67 -10.09
N TYR A 192 -14.15 -18.39 -10.43
CA TYR A 192 -14.93 -17.67 -11.44
C TYR A 192 -14.55 -18.04 -12.89
#